data_AF-A0A954W1W1-F1
#
_entry.id   AF-A0A954W1W1-F1
#
_cell.length_a   1.000
_cell.length_b   1.000
_cell.length_c   1.000
_cell.angle_alpha   90.00
_cell.angle_beta   90.00
_cell.angle_gamma   90.00
#
_symmetry.space_group_name_H-M   'P 1'
#
loop_
_entity.id
_entity.type
_entity.pdbx_description
1 polymer ?
#
loop_
_entity_poly.entity_id
_entity_poly.type
_entity_poly.pdbx_seq_one_letter_code
_entity_poly.pdbx_strand_id
1 'polypeptide(L)'
;MNFFTFHLMPWDRLPDDFSEKYRSAWTWLPNEIYDPQHGHTLYNRFLDELVLAEDLGFDGVCVNEHHQNAYGTMPSPNLMGAILAR
;
A
#
# COMPACT_ATOMS: atom_id res chain seq x y z
N MET A 1 6.54 -23.97 -11.65
CA MET A 1 5.95 -22.64 -11.93
C MET A 1 6.02 -21.90 -10.62
N ASN A 2 6.50 -20.65 -10.60
CA ASN A 2 6.63 -19.87 -9.38
C ASN A 2 5.45 -18.88 -9.29
N PHE A 3 4.88 -18.73 -8.11
CA PHE A 3 3.76 -17.86 -7.81
C PHE A 3 4.18 -16.79 -6.79
N PHE A 4 3.97 -15.53 -7.14
CA PHE A 4 4.33 -14.38 -6.31
C PHE A 4 3.07 -13.60 -5.94
N THR A 5 3.04 -13.04 -4.74
CA THR A 5 1.95 -12.15 -4.31
C THR A 5 2.36 -10.68 -4.38
N PHE A 6 1.37 -9.80 -4.58
CA PHE A 6 1.56 -8.37 -4.73
C PHE A 6 0.31 -7.61 -4.35
N HIS A 7 0.49 -6.50 -3.64
CA HIS A 7 -0.52 -5.47 -3.48
C HIS A 7 0.11 -4.07 -3.60
N LEU A 8 -0.71 -3.10 -3.99
CA LEU A 8 -0.24 -1.71 -4.14
C LEU A 8 -0.14 -0.96 -2.80
N MET A 9 -0.60 -1.55 -1.69
CA MET A 9 -0.80 -0.85 -0.42
C MET A 9 -1.73 0.37 -0.60
N PRO A 10 -2.97 0.17 -1.08
CA PRO A 10 -3.87 1.27 -1.42
C PRO A 10 -4.39 2.00 -0.18
N TRP A 11 -4.65 3.30 -0.31
CA TRP A 11 -5.45 4.05 0.65
C TRP A 11 -6.91 3.66 0.54
N ASP A 12 -7.52 3.24 1.64
CA ASP A 12 -8.88 2.69 1.72
C ASP A 12 -9.93 3.70 2.22
N ARG A 13 -9.55 4.96 2.48
CA ARG A 13 -10.43 6.01 2.99
C ARG A 13 -10.49 7.24 2.10
N LEU A 14 -10.85 7.03 0.82
CA LEU A 14 -11.24 8.17 -0.02
C LEU A 14 -12.59 8.75 0.46
N PRO A 15 -12.79 10.08 0.40
CA PRO A 15 -14.09 10.68 0.71
C PRO A 15 -15.22 10.13 -0.18
N ASP A 16 -16.43 10.03 0.36
CA ASP A 16 -17.59 9.53 -0.40
C ASP A 16 -17.90 10.39 -1.64
N ASP A 17 -17.62 11.69 -1.58
CA ASP A 17 -17.80 12.67 -2.67
C ASP A 17 -16.54 12.82 -3.56
N PHE A 18 -15.62 11.87 -3.50
CA PHE A 18 -14.34 11.95 -4.19
C PHE A 18 -14.48 12.23 -5.69
N SER A 19 -15.39 11.50 -6.37
CA SER A 19 -15.60 11.62 -7.82
C SER A 19 -16.23 12.96 -8.23
N GLU A 20 -16.85 13.68 -7.30
CA GLU A 20 -17.44 15.00 -7.53
C GLU A 20 -16.42 16.12 -7.32
N LYS A 21 -15.57 15.98 -6.28
CA LYS A 21 -14.61 17.02 -5.87
C LYS A 21 -13.23 16.90 -6.52
N TYR A 22 -12.79 15.70 -6.85
CA TYR A 22 -11.43 15.44 -7.30
C TYR A 22 -11.41 14.77 -8.67
N ARG A 23 -10.55 15.29 -9.55
CA ARG A 23 -10.41 14.79 -10.91
C ARG A 23 -9.71 13.43 -10.99
N SER A 24 -8.77 13.17 -10.08
CA SER A 24 -7.95 11.96 -10.11
C SER A 24 -7.35 11.67 -8.74
N ALA A 25 -7.21 10.39 -8.44
CA ALA A 25 -6.49 9.89 -7.26
C ALA A 25 -4.98 9.81 -7.50
N TRP A 26 -4.52 10.12 -8.71
CA TRP A 26 -3.11 10.20 -9.11
C TRP A 26 -2.71 11.67 -9.25
N THR A 27 -1.61 12.06 -8.60
CA THR A 27 -0.95 13.37 -8.60
C THR A 27 -1.75 14.57 -8.10
N TRP A 28 -3.07 14.48 -8.01
CA TRP A 28 -3.93 15.61 -7.64
C TRP A 28 -4.63 15.44 -6.29
N LEU A 29 -4.37 14.35 -5.57
CA LEU A 29 -4.97 14.09 -4.27
C LEU A 29 -4.28 14.94 -3.18
N PRO A 30 -4.99 15.80 -2.44
CA PRO A 30 -4.41 16.56 -1.36
C PRO A 30 -4.01 15.66 -0.18
N ASN A 31 -2.89 15.99 0.49
CA ASN A 31 -2.39 15.23 1.63
C ASN A 31 -3.31 15.34 2.86
N GLU A 32 -4.19 16.34 2.92
CA GLU A 32 -5.17 16.53 3.98
C GLU A 32 -6.18 15.37 4.08
N ILE A 33 -6.30 14.55 3.03
CA ILE A 33 -7.12 13.33 3.04
C ILE A 33 -6.44 12.18 3.81
N TYR A 34 -5.13 12.25 3.99
CA TYR A 34 -4.36 11.19 4.64
C TYR A 34 -4.41 11.31 6.16
N ASP A 35 -5.01 10.32 6.83
CA ASP A 35 -4.95 10.16 8.28
C ASP A 35 -3.74 9.28 8.65
N PRO A 36 -2.70 9.83 9.31
CA PRO A 36 -1.49 9.08 9.63
C PRO A 36 -1.71 7.96 10.66
N GLN A 37 -2.71 8.08 11.55
CA GLN A 37 -2.99 7.02 12.54
C GLN A 37 -3.62 5.80 11.86
N HIS A 38 -4.55 6.05 10.93
CA HIS A 38 -5.10 4.98 10.10
C HIS A 38 -4.05 4.40 9.16
N GLY A 39 -3.25 5.26 8.52
CA GLY A 39 -2.12 4.86 7.69
C GLY A 39 -1.18 3.89 8.41
N HIS A 40 -0.81 4.17 9.65
CA HIS A 40 -0.01 3.27 10.48
C HIS A 40 -0.64 1.88 10.63
N THR A 41 -1.94 1.82 10.96
CA THR A 41 -2.67 0.54 11.06
C THR A 41 -2.64 -0.22 9.73
N LEU A 42 -2.85 0.50 8.63
CA LEU A 42 -2.88 -0.06 7.29
C LEU A 42 -1.51 -0.62 6.84
N TYR A 43 -0.42 0.09 7.15
CA TYR A 43 0.94 -0.40 6.90
C TYR A 43 1.27 -1.69 7.63
N ASN A 44 0.90 -1.81 8.91
CA ASN A 44 1.11 -3.06 9.65
C ASN A 44 0.30 -4.19 9.02
N ARG A 45 -0.97 -3.95 8.68
CA ARG A 45 -1.79 -4.94 7.98
C ARG A 45 -1.15 -5.40 6.67
N PHE A 46 -0.64 -4.48 5.84
CA PHE A 46 0.01 -4.85 4.59
C PHE A 46 1.30 -5.66 4.82
N LEU A 47 2.09 -5.34 5.84
CA LEU A 47 3.24 -6.15 6.21
C LEU A 47 2.82 -7.55 6.66
N ASP A 48 1.77 -7.67 7.48
CA ASP A 48 1.20 -8.95 7.91
C ASP A 48 0.69 -9.77 6.71
N GLU A 49 0.05 -9.13 5.72
CA GLU A 49 -0.40 -9.76 4.47
C GLU A 49 0.79 -10.28 3.63
N LEU A 50 1.90 -9.55 3.59
CA LEU A 50 3.13 -10.00 2.91
C LEU A 50 3.79 -11.17 3.66
N VAL A 51 3.80 -11.16 5.00
CA VAL A 51 4.31 -12.28 5.81
C VAL A 51 3.42 -13.52 5.65
N LEU A 52 2.10 -13.35 5.65
CA LEU A 52 1.12 -14.42 5.45
C LEU A 52 1.34 -15.17 4.11
N ALA A 53 1.96 -14.54 3.12
CA ALA A 53 2.27 -15.18 1.85
C ALA A 53 3.15 -16.43 2.01
N GLU A 54 4.07 -16.44 2.99
CA GLU A 54 4.90 -17.61 3.30
C GLU A 54 4.04 -18.78 3.77
N ASP A 55 3.16 -18.54 4.74
CA ASP A 55 2.24 -19.56 5.28
C ASP A 55 1.28 -20.11 4.22
N LEU A 56 0.92 -19.31 3.22
CA LEU A 56 0.07 -19.69 2.10
C LEU A 56 0.81 -20.40 0.96
N GLY A 57 2.15 -20.51 1.03
CA GLY A 57 2.97 -21.25 0.08
C GLY A 57 3.31 -20.49 -1.21
N PHE A 58 3.35 -19.15 -1.19
CA PHE A 58 3.88 -18.37 -2.31
C PHE A 58 5.42 -18.48 -2.37
N ASP A 59 5.97 -18.44 -3.59
CA ASP A 59 7.42 -18.49 -3.83
C ASP A 59 8.13 -17.16 -3.54
N GLY A 60 7.35 -16.09 -3.30
CA GLY A 60 7.86 -14.80 -2.85
C GLY A 60 6.82 -13.70 -2.87
N VAL A 61 7.26 -12.52 -2.41
CA VAL A 61 6.46 -11.30 -2.36
C VAL A 61 7.07 -10.20 -3.20
N CYS A 62 6.21 -9.35 -3.75
CA CYS A 62 6.61 -8.16 -4.48
C CYS A 62 6.19 -6.91 -3.71
N VAL A 63 7.11 -5.96 -3.55
CA VAL A 63 6.82 -4.63 -2.99
C VAL A 63 6.79 -3.59 -4.13
N ASN A 64 5.93 -2.58 -4.02
CA ASN A 64 5.74 -1.56 -5.06
C ASN A 64 6.62 -0.31 -4.84
N GLU A 65 6.48 0.72 -5.67
CA GLU A 65 6.94 2.06 -5.33
C GLU A 65 6.01 3.08 -5.96
N HIS A 66 5.37 3.90 -5.11
CA HIS A 66 4.38 4.88 -5.55
C HIS A 66 4.49 6.19 -4.79
N HIS A 67 4.30 7.28 -5.53
CA HIS A 67 4.38 8.64 -5.04
C HIS A 67 3.10 9.40 -5.39
N GLN A 68 2.58 10.16 -4.43
CA GLN A 68 1.50 11.15 -4.62
C GLN A 68 0.22 10.57 -5.26
N ASN A 69 -0.28 9.46 -4.75
CA ASN A 69 -1.55 8.88 -5.20
C ASN A 69 -2.23 7.99 -4.13
N ALA A 70 -3.51 7.66 -4.35
CA ALA A 70 -4.26 6.79 -3.44
C ALA A 70 -4.10 5.29 -3.72
N TYR A 71 -3.71 4.89 -4.93
CA TYR A 71 -3.66 3.47 -5.29
C TYR A 71 -2.48 2.75 -4.65
N GLY A 72 -1.39 3.45 -4.34
CA GLY A 72 -0.30 2.92 -3.53
C GLY A 72 0.34 3.96 -2.63
N THR A 73 0.29 3.71 -1.32
CA THR A 73 0.80 4.63 -0.32
C THR A 73 2.28 4.46 -0.02
N MET A 74 2.97 3.47 -0.61
CA MET A 74 4.33 3.08 -0.24
C MET A 74 5.41 3.68 -1.18
N PRO A 75 6.19 4.68 -0.73
CA PRO A 75 7.17 5.37 -1.56
C PRO A 75 8.60 4.81 -1.46
N SER A 76 8.83 3.80 -0.61
CA SER A 76 10.17 3.36 -0.22
C SER A 76 10.25 1.84 -0.10
N PRO A 77 10.37 1.12 -1.23
CA PRO A 77 10.42 -0.35 -1.24
C PRO A 77 11.58 -0.92 -0.43
N ASN A 78 12.70 -0.21 -0.38
CA ASN A 78 13.87 -0.58 0.42
C ASN A 78 13.55 -0.69 1.92
N LEU A 79 12.68 0.17 2.46
CA LEU A 79 12.27 0.07 3.88
C LEU A 79 11.37 -1.15 4.11
N MET A 80 10.44 -1.42 3.19
CA MET A 80 9.59 -2.62 3.28
C MET A 80 10.45 -3.89 3.21
N GLY A 81 11.37 -3.97 2.26
CA GLY A 81 12.32 -5.09 2.15
C GLY A 81 13.18 -5.25 3.40
N ALA A 82 13.67 -4.15 3.99
CA ALA A 82 14.47 -4.20 5.22
C ALA A 82 13.68 -4.66 6.45
N ILE A 83 12.37 -4.43 6.49
CA ILE A 83 11.48 -4.94 7.55
C ILE A 83 11.23 -6.44 7.34
N LEU A 84 10.93 -6.85 6.12
CA LEU A 84 10.61 -8.25 5.76
C LEU A 84 11.81 -9.19 5.85
N ALA A 85 13.03 -8.70 5.66
CA ALA A 85 14.25 -9.52 5.70
C ALA A 85 14.75 -9.85 7.12
N ARG A 86 13.98 -9.51 8.16
CA ARG A 86 14.33 -9.77 9.57
C ARG A 86 13.93 -11.19 9.98
#